data_AF-A0A956EHD9-F1
#
_entry.id   AF-A0A956EHD9-F1
#
_cell.length_a   1.000
_cell.length_b   1.000
_cell.length_c   1.000
_cell.angle_alpha   90.00
_cell.angle_beta   90.00
_cell.angle_gamma   90.00
#
_symmetry.space_group_name_H-M   'P 1'
#
loop_
_entity.id
_entity.type
_entity.pdbx_description
1 polymer ?
#
loop_
_entity_poly.entity_id
_entity_poly.type
_entity_poly.pdbx_seq_one_letter_code
_entity_poly.pdbx_strand_id
1 'polypeptide(L)'
;MIESSLPGNFRAIPELDELWQDPHPGRRNEDAVARGRAFHRAFKAEGPVRGIRTIDLLHFPYPQAFGLWQAPVNRARYVVMRNRLVVIEFDDFAGERRTLLVNPTEHDLSGRAPFFAQARRELASWVPDSVDRAIPGPAARLRAIGVDPAKIDYVTFDHLHVQDLRRGLGDLDGAPLYPRARLLVNRRELESLACLHPLQRPWW
;
A
#
# COMPACT_ATOMS: atom_id res chain seq x y z
N MET A 1 16.57 -2.99 21.81
CA MET A 1 15.12 -2.70 21.79
C MET A 1 14.94 -1.21 21.98
N ILE A 2 14.47 -0.50 20.96
CA ILE A 2 13.97 0.87 21.15
C ILE A 2 12.48 0.67 21.37
N GLU A 3 12.03 0.70 22.62
CA GLU A 3 10.63 1.02 22.91
C GLU A 3 10.43 2.48 22.50
N SER A 4 10.11 2.71 21.22
CA SER A 4 9.62 4.03 20.84
C SER A 4 8.21 4.11 21.39
N SER A 5 8.01 4.95 22.39
CA SER A 5 6.67 5.36 22.78
C SER A 5 5.90 5.80 21.54
N LEU A 6 4.64 5.37 21.45
CA LEU A 6 3.76 5.75 20.36
C LEU A 6 3.70 7.29 20.27
N PRO A 7 3.84 7.92 19.08
CA PRO A 7 3.79 9.37 18.99
C PRO A 7 2.46 9.90 19.55
N GLY A 8 2.48 11.06 20.23
CA GLY A 8 1.31 11.57 20.97
C GLY A 8 0.07 11.86 20.12
N ASN A 9 0.20 11.90 18.80
CA ASN A 9 -0.92 12.06 17.86
C ASN A 9 -1.52 10.72 17.37
N PHE A 10 -1.06 9.59 17.93
CA PHE A 10 -1.57 8.25 17.69
C PHE A 10 -2.20 7.70 18.97
N ARG A 11 -3.12 6.76 18.80
CA ARG A 11 -3.71 6.00 19.90
C ARG A 11 -3.54 4.52 19.62
N ALA A 12 -3.04 3.79 20.61
CA ALA A 12 -2.86 2.35 20.51
C ALA A 12 -4.22 1.64 20.41
N ILE A 13 -4.20 0.43 19.83
CA ILE A 13 -5.35 -0.48 19.77
C ILE A 13 -4.95 -1.76 20.53
N PRO A 14 -4.79 -1.70 21.87
CA PRO A 14 -4.21 -2.78 22.66
C PRO A 14 -5.04 -4.07 22.58
N GLU A 15 -6.34 -3.97 22.32
CA GLU A 15 -7.21 -5.12 22.14
C GLU A 15 -6.83 -6.01 20.94
N LEU A 16 -5.99 -5.53 20.01
CA LEU A 16 -5.50 -6.30 18.87
C LEU A 16 -4.05 -6.81 19.06
N ASP A 17 -3.32 -6.36 20.08
CA ASP A 17 -1.89 -6.69 20.26
C ASP A 17 -1.68 -8.19 20.58
N GLU A 18 -2.62 -8.79 21.32
CA GLU A 18 -2.56 -10.19 21.75
C GLU A 18 -2.91 -11.19 20.63
N LEU A 19 -3.43 -10.72 19.49
CA LEU A 19 -3.94 -11.58 18.41
C LEU A 19 -2.92 -12.58 17.86
N TRP A 20 -1.63 -12.30 18.04
CA TRP A 20 -0.56 -13.12 17.50
C TRP A 20 0.09 -14.05 18.53
N GLN A 21 -0.41 -14.06 19.78
CA GLN A 21 0.18 -14.84 20.88
C GLN A 21 -0.24 -16.32 20.86
N ASP A 22 -1.48 -16.64 20.46
CA ASP A 22 -1.92 -18.04 20.41
C ASP A 22 -1.20 -18.76 19.24
N PRO A 23 -0.45 -19.84 19.49
CA PRO A 23 0.26 -20.55 18.43
C PRO A 23 -0.70 -21.22 17.43
N HIS A 24 -1.94 -21.55 17.83
CA HIS A 24 -2.91 -22.29 17.03
C HIS A 24 -3.61 -21.37 16.01
N PRO A 25 -3.47 -21.63 14.69
CA PRO A 25 -4.05 -20.76 13.67
C PRO A 25 -5.58 -20.63 13.73
N GLY A 26 -6.29 -21.71 14.08
CA GLY A 26 -7.75 -21.71 14.20
C GLY A 26 -8.25 -20.81 15.32
N ARG A 27 -7.69 -20.96 16.52
CA ARG A 27 -8.04 -20.11 17.68
C ARG A 27 -7.68 -18.65 17.44
N ARG A 28 -6.53 -18.38 16.82
CA ARG A 28 -6.17 -17.02 16.37
C ARG A 28 -7.22 -16.42 15.43
N ASN A 29 -7.71 -17.20 14.48
CA ASN A 29 -8.73 -16.71 13.56
C ASN A 29 -10.04 -16.38 14.27
N GLU A 30 -10.51 -17.28 15.15
CA GLU A 30 -11.73 -17.06 15.95
C GLU A 30 -11.60 -15.78 16.81
N ASP A 31 -10.48 -15.61 17.51
CA ASP A 31 -10.20 -14.44 18.34
C ASP A 31 -10.09 -13.15 17.50
N ALA A 32 -9.40 -13.21 16.35
CA ALA A 32 -9.30 -12.09 15.41
C ALA A 32 -10.66 -11.62 14.90
N VAL A 33 -11.55 -12.57 14.58
CA VAL A 33 -12.92 -12.25 14.16
C VAL A 33 -13.71 -11.60 15.31
N ALA A 34 -13.62 -12.14 16.52
CA ALA A 34 -14.33 -11.61 17.68
C ALA A 34 -13.87 -10.19 18.05
N ARG A 35 -12.56 -9.99 18.23
CA ARG A 35 -11.95 -8.70 18.56
C ARG A 35 -12.12 -7.69 17.43
N GLY A 36 -11.96 -8.11 16.17
CA GLY A 36 -12.20 -7.25 15.00
C GLY A 36 -13.63 -6.71 14.94
N ARG A 37 -14.63 -7.52 15.28
CA ARG A 37 -16.04 -7.07 15.37
C ARG A 37 -16.25 -6.08 16.51
N ALA A 38 -15.59 -6.26 17.64
CA ALA A 38 -15.65 -5.33 18.77
C ALA A 38 -15.01 -3.98 18.39
N PHE A 39 -13.78 -4.02 17.87
CA PHE A 39 -13.06 -2.84 17.41
C PHE A 39 -13.84 -2.09 16.32
N HIS A 40 -14.44 -2.79 15.36
CA HIS A 40 -15.25 -2.17 14.31
C HIS A 40 -16.39 -1.30 14.87
N ARG A 41 -17.05 -1.75 15.95
CA ARG A 41 -18.12 -0.98 16.59
C ARG A 41 -17.57 0.27 17.28
N ALA A 42 -16.47 0.13 18.02
CA ALA A 42 -15.81 1.25 18.70
C ALA A 42 -15.30 2.29 17.68
N PHE A 43 -14.57 1.84 16.66
CA PHE A 43 -14.05 2.68 15.58
C PHE A 43 -15.14 3.45 14.85
N LYS A 44 -16.28 2.81 14.54
CA LYS A 44 -17.41 3.51 13.91
C LYS A 44 -18.05 4.58 14.79
N ALA A 45 -18.02 4.42 16.12
CA ALA A 45 -18.60 5.38 17.05
C ALA A 45 -17.79 6.70 17.11
N GLU A 46 -16.54 6.70 16.63
CA GLU A 46 -15.67 7.89 16.61
C GLU A 46 -16.01 8.88 15.49
N GLY A 47 -16.84 8.44 14.54
CA GLY A 47 -17.29 9.26 13.43
C GLY A 47 -16.39 9.16 12.19
N PRO A 48 -16.76 9.86 11.12
CA PRO A 48 -16.07 9.78 9.85
C PRO A 48 -14.81 10.65 9.82
N VAL A 49 -13.88 10.29 8.93
CA VAL A 49 -12.83 11.19 8.47
C VAL A 49 -13.44 12.40 7.73
N ARG A 50 -12.68 13.48 7.58
CA ARG A 50 -13.17 14.71 6.91
C ARG A 50 -13.44 14.51 5.44
N GLY A 51 -12.61 13.70 4.77
CA GLY A 51 -12.73 13.47 3.35
C GLY A 51 -11.95 12.24 2.90
N ILE A 52 -12.49 11.59 1.87
CA ILE A 52 -11.83 10.50 1.17
C ILE A 52 -11.97 10.73 -0.34
N ARG A 53 -10.89 10.48 -1.07
CA ARG A 53 -10.91 10.47 -2.53
C ARG A 53 -10.08 9.32 -3.07
N THR A 54 -10.72 8.50 -3.89
CA THR A 54 -10.05 7.41 -4.62
C THR A 54 -9.68 7.89 -6.02
N ILE A 55 -8.44 7.66 -6.43
CA ILE A 55 -7.91 8.11 -7.71
C ILE A 55 -7.35 6.91 -8.47
N ASP A 56 -7.83 6.74 -9.70
CA ASP A 56 -7.36 5.69 -10.60
C ASP A 56 -5.95 6.01 -11.11
N LEU A 57 -5.05 5.02 -11.07
CA LEU A 57 -3.69 5.14 -11.59
C LEU A 57 -3.56 4.51 -12.97
N LEU A 58 -3.57 3.18 -13.03
CA LEU A 58 -3.46 2.40 -14.26
C LEU A 58 -4.15 1.05 -14.16
N HIS A 59 -4.36 0.43 -15.31
CA HIS A 59 -4.74 -0.97 -15.42
C HIS A 59 -3.51 -1.83 -15.67
N PHE A 60 -3.48 -3.01 -15.08
CA PHE A 60 -2.42 -3.99 -15.30
C PHE A 60 -3.00 -5.40 -15.47
N PRO A 61 -2.38 -6.25 -16.30
CA PRO A 61 -2.73 -7.66 -16.38
C PRO A 61 -2.24 -8.38 -15.13
N TYR A 62 -3.10 -9.20 -14.53
CA TYR A 62 -2.76 -10.04 -13.38
C TYR A 62 -3.10 -11.49 -13.69
N PRO A 63 -2.19 -12.46 -13.43
CA PRO A 63 -2.45 -13.86 -13.73
C PRO A 63 -3.74 -14.36 -13.10
N GLN A 64 -4.60 -14.98 -13.91
CA GLN A 64 -5.89 -15.49 -13.45
C GLN A 64 -5.73 -16.50 -12.32
N ALA A 65 -4.69 -17.34 -12.39
CA ALA A 65 -4.37 -18.33 -11.35
C ALA A 65 -4.15 -17.70 -9.97
N PHE A 66 -3.58 -16.50 -9.91
CA PHE A 66 -3.39 -15.76 -8.65
C PHE A 66 -4.65 -14.95 -8.29
N GLY A 67 -5.26 -14.27 -9.25
CA GLY A 67 -6.37 -13.36 -9.00
C GLY A 67 -7.69 -14.05 -8.60
N LEU A 68 -7.92 -15.27 -9.06
CA LEU A 68 -9.17 -16.00 -8.82
C LEU A 68 -8.99 -17.30 -8.00
N TRP A 69 -7.82 -17.49 -7.37
CA TRP A 69 -7.45 -18.60 -6.47
C TRP A 69 -8.29 -19.89 -6.61
N GLN A 70 -7.73 -20.90 -7.30
CA GLN A 70 -8.37 -22.20 -7.55
C GLN A 70 -9.69 -22.15 -8.36
N ALA A 71 -10.04 -21.01 -8.95
CA ALA A 71 -11.12 -20.96 -9.93
C ALA A 71 -10.88 -21.96 -11.08
N PRO A 72 -11.95 -22.55 -11.65
CA PRO A 72 -11.83 -23.46 -12.79
C PRO A 72 -11.03 -22.87 -13.94
N VAL A 73 -10.23 -23.71 -14.58
CA VAL A 73 -9.42 -23.33 -15.75
C VAL A 73 -10.35 -22.79 -16.84
N ASN A 74 -10.01 -21.62 -17.37
CA ASN A 74 -10.67 -21.03 -18.52
C ASN A 74 -9.63 -20.51 -19.52
N ARG A 75 -10.08 -19.97 -20.67
CA ARG A 75 -9.17 -19.53 -21.74
C ARG A 75 -8.44 -18.22 -21.41
N ALA A 76 -8.92 -17.43 -20.45
CA ALA A 76 -8.28 -16.18 -20.05
C ALA A 76 -7.11 -16.46 -19.09
N ARG A 77 -5.89 -16.18 -19.55
CA ARG A 77 -4.67 -16.31 -18.73
C ARG A 77 -4.50 -15.16 -17.73
N TYR A 78 -5.15 -14.04 -18.00
CA TYR A 78 -5.03 -12.81 -17.22
C TYR A 78 -6.40 -12.20 -16.95
N VAL A 79 -6.53 -11.57 -15.78
CA VAL A 79 -7.59 -10.61 -15.46
C VAL A 79 -6.99 -9.21 -15.50
N VAL A 80 -7.79 -8.21 -15.90
CA VAL A 80 -7.34 -6.82 -15.87
C VAL A 80 -7.74 -6.21 -14.52
N MET A 81 -6.75 -5.84 -13.73
CA MET A 81 -6.94 -5.13 -12.46
C MET A 81 -6.64 -3.64 -12.65
N ARG A 82 -7.22 -2.80 -11.79
CA ARG A 82 -6.96 -1.35 -11.77
C ARG A 82 -6.31 -0.98 -10.45
N ASN A 83 -5.09 -0.45 -10.51
CA ASN A 83 -4.43 0.13 -9.35
C ASN A 83 -5.04 1.51 -9.04
N ARG A 84 -5.20 1.81 -7.75
CA ARG A 84 -5.77 3.04 -7.25
C ARG A 84 -5.00 3.52 -6.03
N LEU A 85 -4.86 4.83 -5.91
CA LEU A 85 -4.46 5.45 -4.66
C LEU A 85 -5.66 6.08 -3.97
N VAL A 86 -5.54 6.28 -2.66
CA VAL A 86 -6.57 6.94 -1.85
C VAL A 86 -5.95 8.09 -1.08
N VAL A 87 -6.60 9.26 -1.10
CA VAL A 87 -6.26 10.41 -0.27
C VAL A 87 -7.31 10.53 0.82
N ILE A 88 -6.86 10.63 2.08
CA ILE A 88 -7.71 10.72 3.26
C ILE A 88 -7.32 11.99 4.03
N GLU A 89 -8.29 12.83 4.32
CA GLU A 89 -8.16 13.98 5.21
C GLU A 89 -8.84 13.66 6.55
N PHE A 90 -8.13 13.84 7.65
CA PHE A 90 -8.62 13.50 8.99
C PHE A 90 -8.07 14.46 10.05
N ASP A 91 -8.67 14.46 11.24
CA ASP A 91 -8.07 15.06 12.43
C ASP A 91 -7.36 13.96 13.22
N ASP A 92 -6.11 14.17 13.57
CA ASP A 92 -5.39 13.25 14.45
C ASP A 92 -5.82 13.40 15.91
N PHE A 93 -5.30 12.54 16.78
CA PHE A 93 -5.65 12.57 18.21
C PHE A 93 -5.08 13.78 18.97
N ALA A 94 -4.24 14.60 18.33
CA ALA A 94 -3.81 15.89 18.86
C ALA A 94 -4.70 17.05 18.37
N GLY A 95 -5.74 16.77 17.56
CA GLY A 95 -6.65 17.77 17.00
C GLY A 95 -6.11 18.47 15.75
N GLU A 96 -5.00 18.00 15.18
CA GLU A 96 -4.38 18.58 14.00
C GLU A 96 -4.93 17.93 12.72
N ARG A 97 -5.17 18.75 11.69
CA ARG A 97 -5.58 18.23 10.39
C ARG A 97 -4.39 17.56 9.69
N ARG A 98 -4.62 16.35 9.18
CA ARG A 98 -3.64 15.52 8.49
C ARG A 98 -4.14 15.01 7.15
N THR A 99 -3.19 14.74 6.26
CA THR A 99 -3.44 14.05 4.99
C THR A 99 -2.67 12.72 4.93
N LEU A 100 -3.39 11.63 4.69
CA LEU A 100 -2.85 10.29 4.46
C LEU A 100 -3.01 9.90 3.00
N LEU A 101 -1.92 9.46 2.39
CA LEU A 101 -1.86 8.93 1.04
C LEU A 101 -1.65 7.41 1.09
N VAL A 102 -2.61 6.66 0.57
CA VAL A 102 -2.62 5.19 0.56
C VAL A 102 -2.29 4.69 -0.84
N ASN A 103 -1.34 3.74 -0.93
CA ASN A 103 -0.92 3.08 -2.17
C ASN A 103 -0.52 4.03 -3.32
N PRO A 104 0.35 5.03 -3.10
CA PRO A 104 0.88 5.86 -4.19
C PRO A 104 1.96 5.09 -4.99
N THR A 105 1.57 4.03 -5.67
CA THR A 105 2.49 3.19 -6.47
C THR A 105 3.04 3.97 -7.66
N GLU A 106 4.35 4.11 -7.71
CA GLU A 106 5.09 4.61 -8.88
C GLU A 106 5.21 3.49 -9.91
N HIS A 107 4.30 3.45 -10.87
CA HIS A 107 4.09 2.31 -11.77
C HIS A 107 5.28 1.99 -12.67
N ASP A 108 6.06 3.00 -13.07
CA ASP A 108 7.27 2.81 -13.87
C ASP A 108 8.44 2.21 -13.06
N LEU A 109 8.44 2.41 -11.74
CA LEU A 109 9.37 1.74 -10.83
C LEU A 109 8.85 0.35 -10.46
N SER A 110 7.55 0.24 -10.18
CA SER A 110 6.85 -1.02 -9.92
C SER A 110 7.03 -2.03 -11.06
N GLY A 111 6.99 -1.55 -12.31
CA GLY A 111 7.22 -2.35 -13.51
C GLY A 111 8.60 -3.00 -13.59
N ARG A 112 9.57 -2.59 -12.75
CA ARG A 112 10.92 -3.19 -12.67
C ARG A 112 10.97 -4.43 -11.80
N ALA A 113 9.97 -4.66 -10.95
CA ALA A 113 9.90 -5.87 -10.13
C ALA A 113 9.88 -7.11 -11.04
N PRO A 114 10.52 -8.23 -10.65
CA PRO A 114 10.67 -9.38 -11.55
C PRO A 114 9.34 -9.94 -12.08
N PHE A 115 8.28 -9.89 -11.27
CA PHE A 115 6.92 -10.26 -11.67
C PHE A 115 6.44 -9.46 -12.89
N PHE A 116 6.48 -8.12 -12.82
CA PHE A 116 6.02 -7.29 -13.94
C PHE A 116 6.98 -7.34 -15.12
N ALA A 117 8.29 -7.47 -14.87
CA ALA A 117 9.26 -7.70 -15.93
C ALA A 117 8.95 -8.98 -16.71
N GLN A 118 8.52 -10.05 -16.04
CA GLN A 118 8.05 -11.28 -16.70
C GLN A 118 6.75 -11.06 -17.46
N ALA A 119 5.72 -10.49 -16.83
CA ALA A 119 4.42 -10.25 -17.46
C ALA A 119 4.57 -9.39 -18.74
N ARG A 120 5.46 -8.38 -18.71
CA ARG A 120 5.79 -7.56 -19.87
C ARG A 120 6.38 -8.38 -21.01
N ARG A 121 7.35 -9.26 -20.73
CA ARG A 121 7.97 -10.13 -21.75
C ARG A 121 6.94 -11.06 -22.40
N GLU A 122 5.94 -11.53 -21.65
CA GLU A 122 4.90 -12.42 -22.17
C GLU A 122 3.82 -11.70 -22.98
N LEU A 123 3.38 -10.52 -22.53
CA LEU A 123 2.19 -9.86 -23.05
C LEU A 123 2.46 -8.66 -23.97
N ALA A 124 3.63 -8.05 -23.83
CA ALA A 124 3.90 -6.72 -24.37
C ALA A 124 5.38 -6.54 -24.73
N SER A 125 6.06 -7.60 -25.19
CA SER A 125 7.49 -7.56 -25.51
C SER A 125 7.84 -6.54 -26.61
N TRP A 126 6.86 -6.15 -27.43
CA TRP A 126 6.99 -5.11 -28.45
C TRP A 126 6.75 -3.67 -27.93
N VAL A 127 6.26 -3.49 -26.70
CA VAL A 127 5.94 -2.17 -26.13
C VAL A 127 7.21 -1.58 -25.50
N PRO A 128 7.68 -0.39 -25.90
CA PRO A 128 8.85 0.24 -25.30
C PRO A 128 8.62 0.67 -23.84
N ASP A 129 9.65 0.60 -23.00
CA ASP A 129 9.61 1.02 -21.58
C ASP A 129 9.21 2.49 -21.39
N SER A 130 9.41 3.32 -22.41
CA SER A 130 9.03 4.74 -22.39
C SER A 130 7.52 4.98 -22.29
N VAL A 131 6.70 4.00 -22.68
CA VAL A 131 5.23 4.12 -22.61
C VAL A 131 4.77 4.23 -21.15
N ASP A 132 5.32 3.42 -20.25
CA ASP A 132 4.95 3.48 -18.84
C ASP A 132 5.34 4.81 -18.21
N ARG A 133 6.52 5.35 -18.58
CA ARG A 133 7.00 6.65 -18.08
C ARG A 133 6.12 7.83 -18.51
N ALA A 134 5.37 7.69 -19.60
CA ALA A 134 4.46 8.73 -20.08
C ALA A 134 3.13 8.78 -19.31
N ILE A 135 2.78 7.71 -18.57
CA ILE A 135 1.56 7.66 -17.77
C ILE A 135 1.75 8.54 -16.52
N PRO A 136 0.81 9.46 -16.20
CA PRO A 136 0.93 10.29 -15.00
C PRO A 136 0.94 9.46 -13.72
N GLY A 137 2.03 9.57 -12.97
CA GLY A 137 2.19 8.93 -11.66
C GLY A 137 1.36 9.61 -10.55
N PRO A 138 1.35 9.02 -9.33
CA PRO A 138 0.63 9.51 -8.15
C PRO A 138 0.71 11.02 -7.91
N ALA A 139 1.91 11.59 -7.86
CA ALA A 139 2.07 13.02 -7.59
C ALA A 139 1.45 13.92 -8.66
N ALA A 140 1.52 13.53 -9.94
CA ALA A 140 0.88 14.26 -11.03
C ALA A 140 -0.66 14.18 -10.92
N ARG A 141 -1.19 13.00 -10.54
CA ARG A 141 -2.63 12.78 -10.30
C ARG A 141 -3.16 13.62 -9.14
N LEU A 142 -2.38 13.76 -8.06
CA LEU A 142 -2.71 14.64 -6.93
C LEU A 142 -2.78 16.11 -7.36
N ARG A 143 -1.77 16.60 -8.09
CA ARG A 143 -1.78 17.99 -8.59
C ARG A 143 -2.97 18.27 -9.50
N ALA A 144 -3.35 17.32 -10.35
CA ALA A 144 -4.49 17.45 -11.24
C ALA A 144 -5.85 17.65 -10.52
N ILE A 145 -5.93 17.25 -9.25
CA ILE A 145 -7.13 17.47 -8.41
C ILE A 145 -6.95 18.59 -7.37
N GLY A 146 -5.87 19.37 -7.46
CA GLY A 146 -5.58 20.47 -6.54
C GLY A 146 -4.95 20.07 -5.20
N VAL A 147 -4.48 18.82 -5.06
CA VAL A 147 -3.74 18.37 -3.88
C VAL A 147 -2.25 18.55 -4.10
N ASP A 148 -1.59 19.28 -3.21
CA ASP A 148 -0.14 19.46 -3.22
C ASP A 148 0.57 18.26 -2.56
N PRO A 149 1.37 17.46 -3.29
CA PRO A 149 2.16 16.36 -2.73
C PRO A 149 3.05 16.76 -1.55
N ALA A 150 3.52 18.01 -1.50
CA ALA A 150 4.36 18.50 -0.41
C ALA A 150 3.61 18.64 0.93
N LYS A 151 2.27 18.61 0.92
CA LYS A 151 1.40 18.70 2.09
C LYS A 151 0.94 17.35 2.64
N ILE A 152 1.38 16.24 2.03
CA ILE A 152 1.06 14.90 2.54
C ILE A 152 1.83 14.67 3.85
N ASP A 153 1.10 14.35 4.93
CA ASP A 153 1.68 14.09 6.25
C ASP A 153 2.09 12.62 6.41
N TYR A 154 1.34 11.71 5.79
CA TYR A 154 1.55 10.27 5.90
C TYR A 154 1.42 9.59 4.55
N VAL A 155 2.30 8.61 4.31
CA VAL A 155 2.18 7.66 3.21
C VAL A 155 2.07 6.27 3.83
N THR A 156 1.16 5.44 3.30
CA THR A 156 1.03 4.04 3.70
C THR A 156 0.81 3.16 2.49
N PHE A 157 1.13 1.89 2.67
CA PHE A 157 0.83 0.84 1.73
C PHE A 157 0.10 -0.29 2.46
N ASP A 158 -0.81 -0.98 1.77
CA ASP A 158 -1.42 -2.20 2.30
C ASP A 158 -0.37 -3.31 2.52
N HIS A 159 0.62 -3.39 1.62
CA HIS A 159 1.84 -4.18 1.73
C HIS A 159 2.91 -3.63 0.76
N LEU A 160 4.17 -4.07 0.85
CA LEU A 160 5.26 -3.46 0.09
C LEU A 160 5.64 -4.19 -1.21
N HIS A 161 4.89 -5.21 -1.64
CA HIS A 161 5.15 -5.82 -2.95
C HIS A 161 5.09 -4.77 -4.06
N VAL A 162 6.07 -4.85 -4.94
CA VAL A 162 6.25 -4.05 -6.15
C VAL A 162 6.27 -2.54 -5.88
N GLN A 163 6.48 -2.12 -4.63
CA GLN A 163 6.54 -0.72 -4.24
C GLN A 163 8.00 -0.27 -4.16
N ASP A 164 8.35 0.75 -4.95
CA ASP A 164 9.63 1.45 -4.81
C ASP A 164 9.40 2.77 -4.06
N LEU A 165 9.81 2.79 -2.79
CA LEU A 165 9.58 3.92 -1.90
C LEU A 165 10.53 5.10 -2.17
N ARG A 166 11.62 4.88 -2.91
CA ARG A 166 12.72 5.84 -3.00
C ARG A 166 12.29 7.15 -3.63
N ARG A 167 11.49 7.13 -4.70
CA ARG A 167 11.07 8.38 -5.37
C ARG A 167 10.11 9.19 -4.50
N GLY A 168 9.24 8.49 -3.76
CA GLY A 168 8.25 9.12 -2.90
C GLY A 168 8.87 9.72 -1.63
N LEU A 169 9.77 8.97 -0.99
CA LEU A 169 10.17 9.17 0.40
C LEU A 169 11.69 9.32 0.61
N GLY A 170 12.52 9.11 -0.41
CA GLY A 170 13.98 8.98 -0.21
C GLY A 170 14.88 9.14 -1.45
N ASP A 171 15.92 8.31 -1.48
CA ASP A 171 17.26 8.43 -2.09
C ASP A 171 17.38 8.31 -3.63
N LEU A 172 16.30 8.51 -4.38
CA LEU A 172 16.44 8.71 -5.82
C LEU A 172 16.90 10.14 -6.08
N ASP A 173 17.80 10.33 -7.06
CA ASP A 173 18.35 11.66 -7.40
C ASP A 173 17.25 12.73 -7.48
N GLY A 174 17.30 13.72 -6.58
CA GLY A 174 16.34 14.82 -6.51
C GLY A 174 15.64 14.96 -5.15
N ALA A 175 14.64 15.84 -5.11
CA ALA A 175 13.80 16.00 -3.93
C ALA A 175 12.70 14.92 -3.91
N PRO A 176 12.41 14.30 -2.75
CA PRO A 176 11.30 13.36 -2.62
C PRO A 176 9.98 13.97 -3.06
N LEU A 177 9.08 13.17 -3.65
CA LEU A 177 7.75 13.65 -4.04
C LEU A 177 6.88 14.06 -2.84
N TYR A 178 7.09 13.43 -1.68
CA TYR A 178 6.35 13.66 -0.44
C TYR A 178 7.33 14.04 0.69
N PRO A 179 7.99 15.21 0.61
CA PRO A 179 9.15 15.57 1.44
C PRO A 179 8.87 15.67 2.95
N ARG A 180 7.60 15.80 3.34
CA ARG A 180 7.17 15.88 4.75
C ARG A 180 6.54 14.59 5.26
N ALA A 181 6.25 13.65 4.36
CA ALA A 181 5.43 12.49 4.71
C ALA A 181 6.23 11.51 5.57
N ARG A 182 5.57 10.98 6.60
CA ARG A 182 6.06 9.84 7.37
C ARG A 182 5.47 8.56 6.79
N LEU A 183 6.31 7.53 6.64
CA LEU A 183 5.86 6.20 6.23
C LEU A 183 5.16 5.50 7.40
N LEU A 184 3.91 5.10 7.20
CA LEU A 184 3.23 4.14 8.05
C LEU A 184 3.32 2.78 7.37
N VAL A 185 3.98 1.83 8.02
CA VAL A 185 4.20 0.50 7.45
C VAL A 185 4.31 -0.54 8.56
N ASN A 186 3.89 -1.76 8.26
CA ASN A 186 4.11 -2.87 9.17
C ASN A 186 5.60 -3.15 9.30
N ARG A 187 6.11 -3.18 10.55
CA ARG A 187 7.52 -3.45 10.83
C ARG A 187 8.02 -4.74 10.16
N ARG A 188 7.18 -5.78 10.11
CA ARG A 188 7.53 -7.08 9.50
C ARG A 188 7.78 -6.99 8.00
N GLU A 189 7.12 -6.06 7.29
CA GLU A 189 7.36 -5.82 5.86
C GLU A 189 8.78 -5.26 5.65
N LEU A 190 9.19 -4.30 6.48
CA LEU A 190 10.55 -3.75 6.45
C LEU A 190 11.61 -4.75 6.90
N GLU A 191 11.34 -5.55 7.94
CA GLU A 191 12.28 -6.58 8.39
C GLU A 191 12.47 -7.67 7.33
N SER A 192 11.41 -8.01 6.58
CA SER A 192 11.47 -9.01 5.51
C SER A 192 12.40 -8.58 4.35
N LEU A 193 12.55 -7.28 4.11
CA LEU A 193 13.49 -6.75 3.11
C LEU A 193 14.94 -7.12 3.37
N ALA A 194 15.33 -7.30 4.63
CA ALA A 194 16.70 -7.67 4.98
C ALA A 194 17.06 -9.09 4.53
N CYS A 195 16.07 -9.98 4.42
CA CYS A 195 16.26 -11.36 3.95
C CYS A 195 14.96 -11.91 3.35
N LEU A 196 14.75 -11.64 2.07
CA LEU A 196 13.56 -12.08 1.36
C LEU A 196 13.54 -13.60 1.16
N HIS A 197 12.44 -14.23 1.57
CA HIS A 197 12.14 -15.61 1.22
C HIS A 197 12.12 -15.78 -0.31
N PRO A 198 12.60 -16.91 -0.89
CA PRO A 198 12.63 -17.11 -2.34
C PRO A 198 11.29 -16.88 -3.05
N LEU A 199 10.17 -17.27 -2.43
CA LEU A 199 8.81 -17.03 -2.96
C LEU A 199 8.39 -15.54 -2.96
N GLN A 200 9.07 -14.69 -2.19
CA GLN A 200 8.80 -13.25 -2.12
C GLN A 200 9.61 -12.48 -3.17
N ARG A 201 10.77 -12.98 -3.58
CA ARG A 201 11.68 -12.29 -4.52
C ARG A 201 11.04 -11.81 -5.83
N PRO A 202 10.07 -12.52 -6.45
CA PRO A 202 9.45 -12.01 -7.66
C PRO A 202 8.69 -10.68 -7.47
N TRP A 203 8.32 -10.37 -6.23
CA TRP A 203 7.50 -9.22 -5.86
C TRP A 203 8.30 -8.02 -5.34
N TRP A 204 9.62 -8.09 -5.31
CA TRP A 204 10.52 -7.03 -4.82
C TRP A 204 11.64 -6.79 -5.83
#